data_AF-A0AAV3NY34-F1
#
_entry.id   AF-A0AAV3NY34-F1
#
_cell.length_a   1.000
_cell.length_b   1.000
_cell.length_c   1.000
_cell.angle_alpha   90.00
_cell.angle_beta   90.00
_cell.angle_gamma   90.00
#
_symmetry.space_group_name_H-M   'P 1'
#
loop_
_entity.id
_entity.type
_entity.pdbx_description
1 polymer ?
#
loop_
_entity_poly.entity_id
_entity_poly.type
_entity_poly.pdbx_seq_one_letter_code
_entity_poly.pdbx_strand_id
1 'polypeptide(L)'
;MCNEKHVRNILRTLPKKFTHKVTAIEEVQDLTTMMVHELMGNLTTFEMSLDDEEPSKKKGIALKASLEEVDDEDLVETMNLLAKNFNKSLKRFNKKPYAETIYPSANDKRNNRWKKPMR
;
A
#
# COMPACT_ATOMS: atom_id res chain seq x y z
N MET A 1 33.81 8.90 14.34
CA MET A 1 33.38 7.98 13.27
C MET A 1 33.47 8.74 11.95
N CYS A 2 34.23 8.26 10.95
CA CYS A 2 34.33 8.96 9.65
C CYS A 2 33.00 8.78 8.89
N ASN A 3 32.35 9.89 8.50
CA ASN A 3 31.09 9.84 7.74
C ASN A 3 31.24 9.08 6.41
N GLU A 4 32.38 9.28 5.72
CA GLU A 4 32.71 8.61 4.46
C GLU A 4 32.61 7.08 4.54
N LYS A 5 33.15 6.46 5.61
CA LYS A 5 33.13 4.99 5.77
C LYS A 5 31.70 4.46 5.88
N HIS A 6 30.81 5.20 6.53
CA HIS A 6 29.41 4.82 6.68
C HIS A 6 28.66 4.97 5.36
N VAL A 7 28.87 6.08 4.65
CA VAL A 7 28.32 6.35 3.31
C VAL A 7 28.72 5.23 2.34
N ARG A 8 30.02 4.90 2.25
CA ARG A 8 30.51 3.81 1.39
C ARG A 8 29.95 2.44 1.76
N ASN A 9 29.83 2.14 3.05
CA ASN A 9 29.24 0.88 3.51
C ASN A 9 27.77 0.78 3.10
N ILE A 10 26.99 1.86 3.26
CA ILE A 10 25.58 1.89 2.83
C ILE A 10 25.50 1.64 1.33
N LEU A 11 26.22 2.43 0.52
CA LEU A 11 26.22 2.31 -0.94
C LEU A 11 26.59 0.89 -1.40
N ARG A 12 27.60 0.27 -0.76
CA ARG A 12 28.03 -1.11 -1.06
C ARG A 12 26.98 -2.17 -0.73
N THR A 13 26.13 -1.92 0.26
CA THR A 13 25.07 -2.86 0.65
C THR A 13 23.79 -2.74 -0.18
N LEU A 14 23.68 -1.74 -1.05
CA LEU A 14 22.46 -1.52 -1.83
C LEU A 14 22.18 -2.65 -2.85
N PRO A 15 20.91 -2.99 -3.08
CA PRO A 15 20.51 -3.92 -4.13
C PRO A 15 20.91 -3.46 -5.54
N LYS A 16 21.07 -4.42 -6.47
CA LYS A 16 21.42 -4.14 -7.89
C LYS A 16 20.49 -3.16 -8.61
N LYS A 17 19.22 -3.03 -8.19
CA LYS A 17 18.29 -2.03 -8.74
C LYS A 17 18.78 -0.58 -8.56
N PHE A 18 19.67 -0.34 -7.59
CA PHE A 18 20.26 0.98 -7.34
C PHE A 18 21.61 1.21 -8.06
N THR A 19 22.13 0.27 -8.85
CA THR A 19 23.49 0.38 -9.43
C THR A 19 23.71 1.69 -10.18
N HIS A 20 22.78 2.08 -11.06
CA HIS A 20 22.87 3.35 -11.80
C HIS A 20 22.86 4.58 -10.87
N LYS A 21 22.14 4.51 -9.75
CA LYS A 21 22.09 5.59 -8.75
C LYS A 21 23.40 5.68 -7.96
N VAL A 22 23.99 4.55 -7.60
CA VAL A 22 25.29 4.49 -6.90
C VAL A 22 26.39 5.08 -7.79
N THR A 23 26.48 4.69 -9.06
CA THR A 23 27.46 5.23 -10.00
C THR A 23 27.34 6.74 -10.14
N ALA A 24 26.12 7.28 -10.30
CA ALA A 24 25.91 8.72 -10.40
C ALA A 24 26.34 9.48 -9.12
N ILE A 25 26.14 8.89 -7.94
CA ILE A 25 26.59 9.49 -6.68
C ILE A 25 28.12 9.49 -6.60
N GLU A 26 28.77 8.39 -6.95
CA GLU A 26 30.23 8.26 -6.93
C GLU A 26 30.93 9.18 -7.95
N GLU A 27 30.28 9.49 -9.09
CA GLU A 27 30.83 10.37 -10.12
C GLU A 27 30.65 11.87 -9.81
N VAL A 28 29.53 12.26 -9.19
CA VAL A 28 29.15 13.68 -9.03
C VAL A 28 29.46 14.23 -7.64
N GLN A 29 29.36 13.39 -6.60
CA GLN A 29 29.41 13.85 -5.21
C GLN A 29 30.67 13.38 -4.48
N ASP A 30 31.20 14.24 -3.62
CA ASP A 30 32.28 13.87 -2.70
C ASP A 30 31.72 13.14 -1.47
N LEU A 31 31.98 11.83 -1.39
CA LEU A 31 31.54 10.97 -0.29
C LEU A 31 32.09 11.38 1.08
N THR A 32 33.17 12.17 1.13
CA THR A 32 33.77 12.64 2.39
C THR A 32 32.93 13.71 3.08
N THR A 33 32.18 14.50 2.30
CA THR A 33 31.36 15.62 2.78
C THR A 33 29.89 15.25 2.95
N MET A 34 29.44 14.19 2.29
CA MET A 34 28.05 13.74 2.31
C MET A 34 27.63 13.27 3.72
N MET A 35 26.47 13.76 4.17
CA MET A 35 25.88 13.30 5.42
C MET A 35 25.06 12.03 5.21
N VAL A 36 25.09 11.12 6.19
CA VAL A 36 24.33 9.85 6.11
C VAL A 36 22.82 10.09 5.98
N HIS A 37 22.28 11.10 6.67
CA HIS A 37 20.84 11.41 6.59
C HIS A 37 20.45 11.89 5.18
N GLU A 38 21.32 12.64 4.51
CA GLU A 38 21.13 13.14 3.15
C GLU A 38 21.15 11.98 2.16
N LEU A 39 22.12 11.06 2.30
CA LEU A 39 22.15 9.82 1.51
C LEU A 39 20.85 9.02 1.69
N MET A 40 20.39 8.83 2.92
CA MET A 40 19.15 8.11 3.21
C MET A 40 17.93 8.79 2.58
N GLY A 41 17.87 10.12 2.60
CA GLY A 41 16.83 10.90 1.91
C GLY A 41 16.83 10.64 0.42
N ASN A 42 18.00 10.76 -0.23
CA ASN A 42 18.17 10.53 -1.66
C ASN A 42 17.77 9.11 -2.10
N LEU A 43 18.12 8.10 -1.28
CA LEU A 43 17.75 6.71 -1.55
C LEU A 43 16.25 6.46 -1.40
N THR A 44 15.63 7.04 -0.38
CA THR A 44 14.18 6.91 -0.13
C THR A 44 13.38 7.52 -1.27
N THR A 45 13.73 8.74 -1.71
CA THR A 45 13.06 9.37 -2.85
C THR A 45 13.23 8.58 -4.13
N PHE A 46 14.42 8.00 -4.36
CA PHE A 46 14.65 7.17 -5.54
C PHE A 46 13.82 5.88 -5.50
N GLU A 47 13.70 5.22 -4.34
CA GLU A 47 12.83 4.06 -4.20
C GLU A 47 11.37 4.38 -4.50
N MET A 48 10.85 5.51 -3.99
CA MET A 48 9.48 5.96 -4.30
C MET A 48 9.28 6.17 -5.81
N SER A 49 10.27 6.76 -6.50
CA SER A 49 10.19 6.93 -7.95
C SER A 49 10.24 5.63 -8.74
N LEU A 50 10.92 4.60 -8.23
CA LEU A 50 10.95 3.27 -8.86
C LEU A 50 9.60 2.55 -8.75
N ASP A 51 8.88 2.72 -7.64
CA ASP A 51 7.57 2.11 -7.44
C ASP A 51 6.48 2.71 -8.34
N ASP A 52 6.65 3.97 -8.76
CA ASP A 52 5.79 4.64 -9.72
C ASP A 52 6.05 4.20 -11.18
N GLU A 53 7.32 3.94 -11.51
CA GLU A 53 7.79 3.50 -12.84
C GLU A 53 7.62 2.00 -13.08
N GLU A 54 7.73 1.17 -12.03
CA GLU A 54 7.37 -0.24 -12.13
C GLU A 54 5.89 -0.31 -12.55
N PRO A 55 5.56 -1.00 -13.65
CA PRO A 55 4.19 -1.34 -13.97
C PRO A 55 3.75 -2.39 -12.95
N SER A 56 3.57 -1.97 -11.70
CA SER A 56 2.65 -2.60 -10.79
C SER A 56 1.42 -2.84 -11.64
N LYS A 57 1.00 -4.11 -11.71
CA LYS A 57 -0.23 -4.52 -12.35
C LYS A 57 -1.34 -3.87 -11.54
N LYS A 58 -1.50 -2.55 -11.66
CA LYS A 58 -2.64 -1.77 -11.22
C LYS A 58 -3.74 -2.40 -12.04
N LYS A 59 -4.45 -3.33 -11.41
CA LYS A 59 -5.65 -3.95 -11.97
C LYS A 59 -6.64 -2.80 -12.07
N GLY A 60 -6.50 -1.99 -13.10
CA GLY A 60 -7.44 -0.94 -13.46
C GLY A 60 -8.73 -1.67 -13.75
N ILE A 61 -9.73 -1.48 -12.89
CA ILE A 61 -11.08 -1.96 -13.16
C ILE A 61 -11.66 -0.94 -14.13
N ALA A 62 -11.38 -1.12 -15.42
CA ALA A 62 -12.01 -0.32 -16.46
C ALA A 62 -13.45 -0.80 -16.62
N LEU A 63 -14.41 0.13 -16.50
CA LEU A 63 -15.81 -0.15 -16.80
C LEU A 63 -15.94 -0.30 -18.33
N LYS A 64 -16.10 -1.53 -18.81
CA LYS A 64 -16.32 -1.79 -20.24
C LYS A 64 -17.79 -1.47 -20.56
N ALA A 65 -18.02 -0.40 -21.31
CA ALA A 65 -19.35 -0.09 -21.84
C ALA A 65 -19.69 -1.05 -23.00
N SER A 66 -20.87 -1.65 -22.97
CA SER A 66 -21.46 -2.33 -24.14
C SER A 66 -22.33 -1.31 -24.88
N LEU A 67 -22.26 -1.30 -26.22
CA LEU A 67 -23.05 -0.41 -27.09
C LEU A 67 -24.30 -1.12 -27.64
N GLU A 68 -24.73 -2.20 -26.99
CA GLU A 68 -25.95 -2.92 -27.35
C GLU A 68 -27.17 -2.14 -26.82
N GLU A 69 -28.26 -2.10 -27.59
CA GLU A 69 -29.55 -1.62 -27.12
C GLU A 69 -30.04 -2.59 -26.04
N VAL A 70 -29.85 -2.21 -24.78
CA VAL A 70 -30.31 -2.96 -23.61
C VAL A 70 -31.67 -2.41 -23.22
N ASP A 71 -32.62 -3.30 -22.93
CA ASP A 71 -33.93 -2.90 -22.44
C ASP A 71 -33.81 -2.15 -21.10
N ASP A 72 -34.73 -1.21 -20.84
CA ASP A 72 -34.67 -0.33 -19.66
C ASP A 72 -34.73 -1.14 -18.35
N GLU A 73 -35.44 -2.27 -18.37
CA GLU A 73 -35.61 -3.18 -17.24
C GLU A 73 -34.29 -3.89 -16.88
N ASP A 74 -33.56 -4.37 -17.90
CA ASP A 74 -32.23 -4.97 -17.77
C ASP A 74 -31.18 -3.94 -17.33
N LEU A 75 -31.28 -2.69 -17.79
CA LEU A 75 -30.40 -1.60 -17.37
C LEU A 75 -30.60 -1.26 -15.87
N VAL A 76 -31.85 -1.23 -15.42
CA VAL A 76 -32.17 -1.00 -14.00
C VAL A 76 -31.65 -2.15 -13.13
N GLU A 77 -31.79 -3.40 -13.55
CA GLU A 77 -31.25 -4.56 -12.82
C GLU A 77 -29.72 -4.50 -12.71
N THR A 78 -29.03 -4.22 -13.82
CA THR A 78 -27.56 -4.11 -13.83
C THR A 78 -27.06 -2.93 -12.96
N MET A 79 -27.74 -1.79 -12.98
CA MET A 79 -27.43 -0.64 -12.12
C MET A 79 -27.62 -0.99 -10.63
N ASN A 80 -28.70 -1.71 -10.28
CA ASN A 80 -28.95 -2.16 -8.92
C ASN A 80 -27.88 -3.13 -8.42
N LEU A 81 -27.42 -4.06 -9.27
CA LEU A 81 -26.33 -4.98 -8.96
C LEU A 81 -25.01 -4.24 -8.74
N LEU A 82 -24.70 -3.24 -9.58
CA LEU A 82 -23.51 -2.39 -9.43
C LEU A 82 -23.54 -1.63 -8.10
N ALA A 83 -24.65 -0.95 -7.80
CA ALA A 83 -24.83 -0.20 -6.55
C ALA A 83 -24.70 -1.13 -5.31
N LYS A 84 -25.28 -2.33 -5.37
CA LYS A 84 -25.19 -3.33 -4.29
C LYS A 84 -23.75 -3.81 -4.08
N ASN A 85 -23.01 -4.09 -5.15
CA ASN A 85 -21.63 -4.53 -5.08
C ASN A 85 -20.69 -3.43 -4.59
N PHE A 86 -20.89 -2.19 -5.04
CA PHE A 86 -20.16 -1.02 -4.56
C PHE A 86 -20.37 -0.80 -3.05
N ASN A 87 -21.62 -0.83 -2.58
CA ASN A 87 -21.95 -0.70 -1.16
C ASN A 87 -21.31 -1.81 -0.30
N LYS A 88 -21.28 -3.06 -0.79
CA LYS A 88 -20.58 -4.16 -0.11
C LYS A 88 -19.08 -3.88 -0.02
N SER A 89 -18.47 -3.29 -1.05
CA SER A 89 -17.06 -2.93 -1.08
C SER A 89 -16.75 -1.83 -0.05
N LEU A 90 -17.51 -0.74 -0.04
CA LEU A 90 -17.36 0.35 0.94
C LEU A 90 -17.45 -0.13 2.40
N LYS A 91 -18.36 -1.08 2.69
CA LYS A 91 -18.47 -1.68 4.03
C LYS A 91 -17.22 -2.46 4.46
N ARG A 92 -16.42 -2.97 3.51
CA ARG A 92 -15.14 -3.63 3.81
C ARG A 92 -14.06 -2.62 4.15
N PHE A 93 -14.04 -1.48 3.44
CA PHE A 93 -13.09 -0.39 3.72
C PHE A 93 -13.41 0.36 5.01
N ASN A 94 -14.68 0.51 5.38
CA ASN A 94 -15.10 1.17 6.62
C ASN A 94 -15.04 0.27 7.87
N LYS A 95 -14.58 -0.98 7.77
CA LYS A 95 -14.25 -1.76 8.98
C LYS A 95 -12.99 -1.16 9.60
N LYS A 96 -13.17 -0.31 10.61
CA LYS A 96 -12.08 0.14 11.48
C LYS A 96 -11.20 -1.07 11.86
N PRO A 97 -9.86 -0.99 11.76
CA PRO A 97 -9.04 -1.96 12.46
C PRO A 97 -9.47 -1.90 13.92
N TYR A 98 -9.68 -3.07 14.52
CA TYR A 98 -10.06 -3.22 15.92
C TYR A 98 -9.10 -2.38 16.76
N ALA A 99 -9.53 -1.17 17.14
CA ALA A 99 -8.90 -0.41 18.18
C ALA A 99 -9.09 -1.29 19.42
N GLU A 100 -7.99 -1.76 19.96
CA GLU A 100 -7.91 -2.41 21.26
C GLU A 100 -8.38 -1.38 22.30
N THR A 101 -9.70 -1.21 22.41
CA THR A 101 -10.31 -0.51 23.53
C THR A 101 -10.21 -1.45 24.69
N ILE A 102 -9.28 -1.14 25.59
CA ILE A 102 -8.95 -1.83 26.85
C ILE A 102 -10.17 -1.99 27.80
N TYR A 103 -11.39 -1.64 27.38
CA TYR A 103 -12.63 -1.91 28.11
C TYR A 103 -13.72 -2.47 27.18
N PRO A 104 -14.27 -3.67 27.47
CA PRO A 104 -15.35 -4.25 26.66
C PRO A 104 -16.65 -3.49 26.92
N SER A 105 -17.21 -2.90 25.86
CA SER A 105 -18.57 -2.32 25.89
C SER A 105 -19.60 -3.44 25.96
N ALA A 106 -20.48 -3.37 26.97
CA ALA A 106 -21.34 -4.44 27.45
C ALA A 106 -22.52 -4.85 26.53
N ASN A 107 -22.43 -4.70 25.21
CA ASN A 107 -23.61 -4.90 24.35
C ASN A 107 -23.44 -5.78 23.10
N ASP A 108 -22.35 -6.56 22.95
CA ASP A 108 -22.29 -7.55 21.85
C ASP A 108 -22.97 -8.87 22.24
N LYS A 109 -24.28 -8.94 21.96
CA LYS A 109 -25.11 -10.13 22.20
C LYS A 109 -24.84 -11.31 21.24
N ARG A 110 -23.83 -11.24 20.37
CA ARG A 110 -23.60 -12.27 19.33
C ARG A 110 -22.68 -13.41 19.74
N ASN A 111 -22.07 -13.39 20.94
CA ASN A 111 -21.07 -14.39 21.32
C ASN A 111 -21.31 -15.09 22.68
N ASN A 112 -22.50 -15.65 22.89
CA ASN A 112 -22.79 -16.47 24.08
C ASN A 112 -22.72 -18.00 23.81
N ARG A 113 -22.04 -18.43 22.75
CA ARG A 113 -21.95 -19.86 22.36
C ARG A 113 -21.02 -20.71 23.25
N TRP A 114 -20.14 -20.08 24.05
CA TRP A 114 -19.08 -20.78 24.80
C TRP A 114 -19.25 -20.74 26.33
N LYS A 115 -20.38 -20.23 26.83
CA LYS A 115 -20.68 -20.13 28.26
C LYS A 115 -21.53 -21.32 28.74
N LYS A 116 -21.04 -22.56 28.61
CA LYS A 116 -21.65 -23.71 29.30
C LYS A 116 -20.60 -24.38 30.20
N PRO A 117 -20.80 -24.42 31.54
CA PRO A 117 -19.93 -25.17 32.42
C PRO A 117 -20.19 -26.67 32.27
N MET A 118 -19.13 -27.48 32.33
CA MET A 118 -19.22 -28.94 32.45
C MET A 118 -19.81 -29.28 33.83
N ARG A 119 -20.82 -30.15 33.83
CA ARG A 119 -21.38 -30.78 35.03
C ARG A 119 -20.57 -32.01 35.39
#